data_AF-A0A7S2PV55-F1
#
_entry.id   AF-A0A7S2PV55-F1
#
_cell.length_a   1.000
_cell.length_b   1.000
_cell.length_c   1.000
_cell.angle_alpha   90.00
_cell.angle_beta   90.00
_cell.angle_gamma   90.00
#
_symmetry.space_group_name_H-M   'P 1'
#
loop_
_entity.id
_entity.type
_entity.pdbx_description
1 polymer ?
#
loop_
_entity_poly.entity_id
_entity_poly.type
_entity_poly.pdbx_seq_one_letter_code
_entity_poly.pdbx_strand_id
1 'polypeptide(L)'
;PAWGGGNTKEDLVGQVKALQRSGEAKELWNSYADTYLGGVRDPNRHDAATLSDFCAQHQPAWGGGNTKEDLVGQVKALQRSGEAKELWNSYADTYLGGVRDPNRHDAATLSDFCAQHQPAWGGGN
;
A
#
# COMPACT_ATOMS: atom_id res chain seq x y z
N PRO A 1 -5.06 18.09 -13.88
CA PRO A 1 -4.93 17.24 -12.67
C PRO A 1 -4.42 15.85 -13.06
N ALA A 2 -3.10 15.69 -13.10
CA ALA A 2 -2.44 14.43 -13.43
C ALA A 2 -2.21 13.64 -12.14
N TRP A 3 -3.03 12.61 -11.94
CA TRP A 3 -2.87 11.64 -10.86
C TRP A 3 -2.43 10.33 -11.52
N GLY A 4 -1.16 10.29 -11.90
CA GLY A 4 -0.51 9.07 -12.38
C GLY A 4 0.13 8.37 -11.19
N GLY A 5 -0.55 7.37 -10.63
CA GLY A 5 -0.05 6.49 -9.57
C GLY A 5 1.00 5.52 -10.11
N GLY A 6 2.16 6.04 -10.49
CA GLY A 6 3.40 5.28 -10.53
C GLY A 6 4.24 5.75 -9.35
N ASN A 7 4.79 4.83 -8.55
CA ASN A 7 5.80 5.10 -7.52
C ASN A 7 7.05 5.71 -8.17
N THR A 8 6.96 6.95 -8.64
CA THR A 8 8.11 7.67 -9.17
C THR A 8 9.06 7.92 -8.02
N LYS A 9 10.36 8.01 -8.32
CA LYS A 9 11.39 8.38 -7.33
C LYS A 9 10.95 9.60 -6.52
N GLU A 10 10.30 10.57 -7.14
CA GLU A 10 9.82 11.79 -6.50
C GLU A 10 8.73 11.53 -5.46
N ASP A 11 7.78 10.65 -5.76
CA ASP A 11 6.75 10.25 -4.81
C ASP A 11 7.35 9.51 -3.60
N LEU A 12 8.24 8.55 -3.87
CA LEU A 12 8.98 7.82 -2.84
C LEU A 12 9.84 8.76 -1.98
N VAL A 13 10.55 9.70 -2.60
CA VAL A 13 11.32 10.74 -1.89
C VAL A 13 10.39 11.60 -1.04
N GLY A 14 9.20 11.96 -1.55
CA GLY A 14 8.19 12.72 -0.85
C GLY A 14 7.70 11.99 0.40
N GLN A 15 7.42 10.70 0.27
CA GLN A 15 7.04 9.82 1.39
C GLN A 15 8.16 9.77 2.43
N VAL A 16 9.39 9.41 2.05
CA VAL A 16 10.52 9.34 3.00
C VAL A 16 10.78 10.70 3.67
N LYS A 17 10.64 11.82 2.95
CA LYS A 17 10.74 13.17 3.54
C LYS A 17 9.62 13.47 4.54
N ALA A 18 8.38 13.07 4.26
CA ALA A 18 7.28 13.20 5.19
C ALA A 18 7.55 12.36 6.45
N LEU A 19 8.17 11.20 6.28
CA LEU A 19 8.54 10.28 7.36
C LEU A 19 9.71 10.78 8.19
N GLN A 20 10.67 11.49 7.60
CA GLN A 20 11.69 12.22 8.36
C GLN A 20 11.09 13.30 9.29
N ARG A 21 9.83 13.72 9.08
CA ARG A 21 9.11 14.60 10.01
C ARG A 21 8.45 13.84 11.17
N SER A 22 8.17 12.55 11.02
CA SER A 22 7.71 11.65 12.08
C SER A 22 8.94 11.09 12.82
N GLY A 23 9.10 11.41 14.10
CA GLY A 23 10.30 11.07 14.86
C GLY A 23 10.66 9.57 14.83
N GLU A 24 9.65 8.70 14.85
CA GLU A 24 9.82 7.24 14.83
C GLU A 24 10.31 6.73 13.46
N ALA A 25 9.74 7.24 12.38
CA ALA A 25 10.14 6.84 11.04
C ALA A 25 11.51 7.41 10.62
N LYS A 26 11.91 8.54 11.19
CA LYS A 26 13.26 9.08 11.03
C LYS A 26 14.33 8.11 11.56
N GLU A 27 14.07 7.44 12.68
CA GLU A 27 15.03 6.47 13.25
C GLU A 27 15.14 5.21 12.39
N LEU A 28 14.00 4.73 11.86
CA LEU A 28 13.97 3.61 10.91
C LEU A 28 14.79 3.93 9.66
N TRP A 29 14.59 5.11 9.06
CA TRP A 29 15.33 5.54 7.87
C TRP A 29 16.82 5.73 8.16
N ASN A 30 17.16 6.33 9.30
CA ASN A 30 18.56 6.50 9.69
C ASN A 30 19.27 5.15 9.86
N SER A 31 18.63 4.17 10.51
CA SER A 31 19.19 2.84 10.73
C SER A 31 19.36 2.07 9.43
N TYR A 32 18.37 2.16 8.54
CA TYR A 32 18.44 1.57 7.21
C TYR A 32 19.54 2.21 6.36
N ALA A 33 19.64 3.54 6.37
CA ALA A 33 20.67 4.26 5.66
C ALA A 33 22.09 3.94 6.18
N ASP A 34 22.25 3.79 7.49
CA ASP A 34 23.53 3.42 8.11
C ASP A 34 23.97 2.01 7.69
N THR A 35 23.03 1.07 7.69
CA THR A 35 23.29 -0.35 7.41
C THR A 35 23.48 -0.64 5.92
N TYR A 36 22.62 -0.10 5.05
CA TYR A 36 22.55 -0.47 3.63
C TYR A 36 23.07 0.62 2.69
N LEU A 37 23.09 1.89 3.13
CA LEU A 37 23.40 3.05 2.28
C LEU A 37 24.69 3.76 2.71
N GLY A 38 25.48 3.12 3.57
CA GLY A 38 26.77 3.65 4.05
C GLY A 38 26.64 4.97 4.81
N GLY A 39 25.52 5.19 5.49
CA GLY A 39 25.26 6.40 6.27
C GLY A 39 24.67 7.58 5.48
N VAL A 40 24.36 7.41 4.20
CA VAL A 40 23.76 8.48 3.37
C VAL A 40 22.25 8.56 3.67
N ARG A 41 21.84 9.57 4.45
CA ARG A 41 20.45 9.73 4.94
C ARG A 41 19.58 10.62 4.06
N ASP A 42 20.07 11.03 2.89
CA ASP A 42 19.34 11.88 1.97
C ASP A 42 18.48 11.05 1.00
N PRO A 43 17.14 11.11 1.07
CA PRO A 43 16.27 10.32 0.18
C PRO A 43 16.49 10.64 -1.29
N ASN A 44 16.85 11.89 -1.62
CA ASN A 44 17.13 12.32 -2.99
C ASN A 44 18.41 11.69 -3.58
N ARG A 45 19.34 11.27 -2.71
CA ARG A 45 20.60 10.63 -3.10
C ARG A 45 20.43 9.16 -3.43
N HIS A 46 19.27 8.57 -3.12
CA HIS A 46 18.99 7.16 -3.37
C HIS A 46 18.16 6.96 -4.63
N ASP A 47 18.26 5.76 -5.19
CA ASP A 47 17.48 5.35 -6.34
C ASP A 47 16.07 4.91 -5.95
N ALA A 48 15.16 4.95 -6.92
CA ALA A 48 13.77 4.53 -6.71
C ALA A 48 13.68 3.09 -6.19
N ALA A 49 14.58 2.19 -6.62
CA ALA A 49 14.64 0.82 -6.14
C ALA A 49 14.86 0.74 -4.62
N THR A 50 15.88 1.44 -4.11
CA THR A 50 16.17 1.49 -2.67
C THR A 50 15.03 2.10 -1.87
N LEU A 51 14.47 3.21 -2.35
CA LEU A 51 13.38 3.89 -1.66
C LEU A 51 12.09 3.06 -1.69
N SER A 52 11.84 2.35 -2.78
CA SER A 52 10.71 1.43 -2.93
C SER A 52 10.86 0.22 -2.02
N ASP A 53 12.08 -0.33 -1.90
CA ASP A 53 12.36 -1.47 -1.04
C ASP A 53 12.22 -1.09 0.45
N PHE A 54 12.75 0.06 0.84
CA PHE A 54 12.55 0.61 2.19
C PHE A 54 11.06 0.89 2.47
N CYS A 55 10.36 1.51 1.52
CA CYS A 55 8.93 1.75 1.64
C CYS A 55 8.15 0.44 1.73
N ALA A 56 8.54 -0.61 0.99
CA ALA A 56 7.89 -1.91 1.05
C ALA A 56 8.14 -2.67 2.37
N GLN A 57 9.36 -2.58 2.91
CA GLN A 57 9.70 -3.20 4.20
C GLN A 57 9.05 -2.47 5.39
N HIS A 58 8.91 -1.15 5.30
CA HIS A 58 8.33 -0.33 6.37
C HIS A 58 6.89 0.13 6.08
N GLN A 59 6.29 -0.35 4.99
CA GLN A 59 4.91 -0.14 4.55
C GLN A 59 3.86 -0.37 5.65
N PRO A 60 3.94 -1.43 6.50
CA PRO A 60 2.94 -1.63 7.55
C PRO A 60 3.00 -0.56 8.66
N ALA A 61 4.12 0.14 8.84
CA ALA A 61 4.24 1.26 9.77
C ALA A 61 3.90 2.62 9.12
N TRP A 62 3.76 2.67 7.80
CA TRP A 62 3.72 3.89 6.99
C TRP A 62 2.36 4.16 6.31
N GLY A 63 1.36 3.30 6.52
CA GLY A 63 -0.01 3.54 6.05
C GLY A 63 -0.17 3.51 4.53
N GLY A 64 0.66 2.73 3.83
CA GLY A 64 0.74 2.76 2.37
C GLY A 64 0.77 1.41 1.65
N GLY A 65 0.45 0.29 2.31
CA GLY A 65 0.28 -0.95 1.55
C GLY A 65 -0.06 -2.18 2.35
N ASN A 66 -1.07 -2.87 1.83
CA ASN A 66 -1.46 -4.25 2.15
C ASN A 66 -1.76 -4.53 3.62
N THR A 67 -2.03 -3.51 4.43
CA THR A 67 -2.69 -3.75 5.71
C THR A 67 -4.13 -4.15 5.42
N LYS A 68 -4.67 -5.04 6.25
CA LYS A 68 -6.07 -5.43 6.19
C LYS A 68 -6.99 -4.20 6.06
N GLU A 69 -6.70 -3.12 6.76
CA GLU A 69 -7.47 -1.87 6.72
C GLU A 69 -7.45 -1.17 5.36
N ASP A 70 -6.31 -1.13 4.68
CA ASP A 70 -6.20 -0.56 3.35
C ASP A 70 -6.99 -1.39 2.33
N LEU A 71 -6.84 -2.72 2.39
CA LEU A 71 -7.58 -3.66 1.56
C LEU A 71 -9.09 -3.59 1.82
N VAL A 72 -9.51 -3.41 3.07
CA VAL A 72 -10.90 -3.13 3.44
C VAL A 72 -11.37 -1.82 2.81
N GLY A 73 -10.54 -0.79 2.83
CA GLY A 73 -10.79 0.50 2.20
C GLY A 73 -11.01 0.38 0.69
N GLN A 74 -10.16 -0.39 0.02
CA GLN A 74 -10.25 -0.67 -1.43
C GLN A 74 -11.52 -1.46 -1.77
N VAL A 75 -11.83 -2.53 -1.03
CA VAL A 75 -13.07 -3.29 -1.22
C VAL A 75 -14.30 -2.43 -0.95
N LYS A 76 -14.28 -1.55 0.04
CA LYS A 76 -15.38 -0.59 0.28
C LYS A 76 -15.52 0.44 -0.84
N ALA A 77 -14.42 0.91 -1.43
CA ALA A 77 -14.45 1.81 -2.57
C ALA A 77 -15.03 1.12 -3.82
N LEU A 78 -14.67 -0.15 -4.04
CA LEU A 78 -15.26 -1.03 -5.05
C LEU A 78 -16.75 -1.26 -4.81
N GLN A 79 -17.16 -1.51 -3.56
CA GLN A 79 -18.57 -1.64 -3.21
C GLN A 79 -19.40 -0.38 -3.52
N ARG A 80 -18.77 0.81 -3.62
CA ARG A 80 -19.46 2.04 -4.04
C ARG A 80 -19.67 2.15 -5.55
N SER A 81 -18.91 1.44 -6.39
CA SER A 81 -19.08 1.49 -7.85
C SER A 81 -20.26 0.66 -8.36
N GLY A 82 -20.93 -0.09 -7.48
CA GLY A 82 -22.13 -0.87 -7.79
C GLY A 82 -21.84 -2.24 -8.40
N GLU A 83 -21.02 -2.30 -9.44
CA GLU A 83 -20.70 -3.56 -10.15
C GLU A 83 -19.85 -4.50 -9.30
N ALA A 84 -18.80 -3.98 -8.64
CA ALA A 84 -17.95 -4.77 -7.77
C ALA A 84 -18.64 -5.19 -6.46
N LYS A 85 -19.76 -4.56 -6.11
CA LYS A 85 -20.58 -4.97 -4.95
C LYS A 85 -21.23 -6.33 -5.17
N GLU A 86 -21.75 -6.59 -6.38
CA GLU A 86 -22.39 -7.88 -6.70
C GLU A 86 -21.37 -9.01 -6.81
N LEU A 87 -20.20 -8.71 -7.37
CA LEU A 87 -19.05 -9.61 -7.40
C LEU A 87 -18.57 -9.96 -5.98
N TRP A 88 -18.38 -8.96 -5.12
CA TRP A 88 -18.02 -9.17 -3.73
C TRP A 88 -19.07 -9.99 -2.97
N ASN A 89 -20.36 -9.69 -3.17
CA ASN A 89 -21.44 -10.46 -2.54
C ASN A 89 -21.42 -11.93 -2.97
N SER A 90 -21.23 -12.20 -4.27
CA SER A 90 -21.19 -13.56 -4.82
C SER A 90 -19.95 -14.33 -4.34
N TYR A 91 -18.80 -13.65 -4.30
CA TYR A 91 -17.56 -14.19 -3.77
C TYR A 91 -17.69 -14.50 -2.27
N ALA A 92 -18.29 -13.59 -1.49
CA ALA A 92 -18.54 -13.79 -0.08
C ALA A 92 -19.52 -14.93 0.21
N ASP A 93 -20.57 -15.09 -0.60
CA ASP A 93 -21.54 -16.17 -0.48
C ASP A 93 -20.89 -17.54 -0.75
N THR A 94 -20.04 -17.60 -1.78
CA THR A 94 -19.40 -18.84 -2.24
C THR A 94 -18.20 -19.26 -1.38
N TYR A 95 -17.31 -18.32 -1.06
CA TYR A 95 -16.02 -18.59 -0.43
C TYR A 95 -15.95 -18.19 1.05
N LEU A 96 -16.80 -17.26 1.49
CA LEU A 96 -16.74 -16.66 2.83
C LEU A 96 -17.97 -16.95 3.68
N GLY A 97 -18.80 -17.91 3.26
CA GLY A 97 -19.98 -18.38 4.00
C GLY A 97 -21.07 -17.32 4.18
N GLY A 98 -21.18 -16.36 3.24
CA GLY A 98 -22.19 -15.30 3.26
C GLY A 98 -21.79 -14.05 4.05
N VAL A 99 -20.57 -14.00 4.60
CA VAL A 99 -20.10 -12.83 5.37
C VAL A 99 -19.62 -11.75 4.40
N ARG A 100 -20.42 -10.70 4.20
CA ARG A 100 -20.16 -9.64 3.21
C ARG A 100 -19.36 -8.45 3.75
N ASP A 101 -18.94 -8.51 5.01
CA ASP A 101 -18.15 -7.46 5.66
C ASP A 101 -16.66 -7.60 5.35
N PRO A 102 -16.04 -6.70 4.56
CA PRO A 102 -14.60 -6.77 4.28
C PRO A 102 -13.74 -6.76 5.56
N ASN A 103 -14.16 -6.05 6.61
CA ASN A 103 -13.46 -6.03 7.90
C ASN A 103 -13.42 -7.40 8.62
N ARG A 104 -14.35 -8.30 8.27
CA ARG A 104 -14.42 -9.64 8.86
C ARG A 104 -13.44 -10.61 8.19
N HIS A 105 -12.84 -10.24 7.07
CA HIS A 105 -11.94 -11.11 6.31
C HIS A 105 -10.47 -10.79 6.52
N ASP A 106 -9.62 -11.76 6.22
CA ASP A 106 -8.17 -11.62 6.31
C ASP A 106 -7.60 -10.83 5.12
N ALA A 107 -6.43 -10.23 5.35
CA ALA A 107 -5.71 -9.48 4.32
C ALA A 107 -5.44 -10.34 3.07
N ALA A 108 -5.20 -11.64 3.21
CA ALA A 108 -4.99 -12.52 2.06
C ALA A 108 -6.21 -12.58 1.13
N THR A 109 -7.41 -12.81 1.68
CA THR A 109 -8.66 -12.85 0.92
C THR A 109 -8.98 -11.50 0.27
N LEU A 110 -8.80 -10.41 1.03
CA LEU A 110 -9.08 -9.08 0.51
C LEU A 110 -8.08 -8.69 -0.57
N SER A 111 -6.81 -9.09 -0.43
CA SER A 111 -5.76 -8.88 -1.42
C SER A 111 -6.04 -9.67 -2.70
N ASP A 112 -6.45 -10.93 -2.60
CA ASP A 112 -6.84 -11.78 -3.73
C ASP A 112 -8.03 -11.19 -4.51
N PHE A 113 -9.09 -10.82 -3.81
CA PHE A 113 -10.25 -10.17 -4.43
C PHE A 113 -9.89 -8.82 -5.05
N CYS A 114 -9.10 -8.01 -4.33
CA CYS A 114 -8.68 -6.72 -4.82
C CYS A 114 -7.83 -6.88 -6.09
N ALA A 115 -6.87 -7.80 -6.11
CA ALA A 115 -6.03 -8.12 -7.28
C ALA A 115 -6.86 -8.56 -8.50
N GLN A 116 -7.92 -9.34 -8.30
CA GLN A 116 -8.82 -9.78 -9.38
C GLN A 116 -9.74 -8.67 -9.90
N HIS A 117 -10.07 -7.68 -9.06
CA HIS A 117 -11.07 -6.65 -9.36
C HIS A 117 -10.53 -5.22 -9.30
N GLN A 118 -9.21 -5.04 -9.44
CA GLN A 118 -8.57 -3.73 -9.34
C GLN A 118 -9.19 -2.75 -10.37
N PRO A 119 -9.69 -1.58 -9.95
CA PRO A 119 -9.64 -0.42 -10.81
C PRO A 119 -8.16 -0.03 -10.91
N ALA A 120 -7.66 0.21 -12.12
CA ALA A 120 -6.24 0.48 -12.42
C ALA A 120 -5.65 1.74 -11.75
N TRP A 121 -5.62 1.76 -10.41
CA TRP A 121 -5.17 2.85 -9.56
C TRP A 121 -4.31 2.28 -8.44
N GLY A 122 -3.11 1.85 -8.82
CA GLY A 122 -2.08 1.44 -7.88
C GLY A 122 -1.35 0.18 -8.33
N GLY A 123 -0.34 0.37 -9.19
CA GLY A 123 0.77 -0.57 -9.32
C GLY A 123 0.80 -1.40 -10.59
N GLY A 124 1.87 -1.21 -11.37
CA GLY A 124 2.49 -2.33 -12.09
C GLY A 124 2.80 -2.15 -13.57
N ASN A 125 3.72 -1.24 -13.91
CA ASN A 125 5.02 -1.61 -14.51
C ASN A 125 6.01 -0.46 -14.40
#